data_AF-A0A8T5TM67-F1
#
_entry.id   AF-A0A8T5TM67-F1
#
_cell.length_a   1.000
_cell.length_b   1.000
_cell.length_c   1.000
_cell.angle_alpha   90.00
_cell.angle_beta   90.00
_cell.angle_gamma   90.00
#
_symmetry.space_group_name_H-M   'P 1'
#
loop_
_entity.id
_entity.type
_entity.pdbx_description
1 polymer ?
#
loop_
_entity_poly.entity_id
_entity_poly.type
_entity_poly.pdbx_seq_one_letter_code
_entity_poly.pdbx_strand_id
1 'polypeptide(L)'
;MSIDWEKAEQNPDKSIKVDSKALLDLREKINDIETQLAENKKNLSETNNTLESTKSSLADIEESNETMKAELEQKIKNNGDLNSQINELNQRLQNNDSQIIELGNKLNNFADLSKSTEDNLTGLNSEIEETKSAISGKDEEISNLNTKINDLSNQISTKDQEIESLNSKIDELSSDNANINSELKNTKNQLSKNETNLSELTSNLEEKETKLEEVEAELSEYRPPEMGSGGFVSEERISCPMCGAVGQYIKTVEDKGKVLSYVGHIPMYAKKNACKKCGYEF
;
A
#
# COMPACT_ATOMS: atom_id res chain seq x y z
N MET A 1 127.15 -91.04 -72.94
CA MET A 1 127.01 -91.03 -74.41
C MET A 1 125.63 -90.49 -74.73
N SER A 2 125.55 -89.40 -75.50
CA SER A 2 124.26 -88.96 -76.04
C SER A 2 123.93 -89.85 -77.23
N ILE A 3 122.74 -90.43 -77.26
CA ILE A 3 122.21 -91.12 -78.43
C ILE A 3 122.13 -90.08 -79.55
N ASP A 4 122.67 -90.40 -80.72
CA ASP A 4 122.64 -89.55 -81.92
C ASP A 4 121.27 -89.72 -82.59
N TRP A 5 120.27 -89.05 -82.01
CA TRP A 5 118.85 -89.19 -82.39
C TRP A 5 118.59 -88.85 -83.85
N GLU A 6 119.39 -87.96 -84.44
CA GLU A 6 119.28 -87.52 -85.84
C GLU A 6 119.64 -88.66 -86.83
N LYS A 7 120.59 -89.54 -86.48
CA LYS A 7 120.92 -90.74 -87.27
C LYS A 7 119.94 -91.90 -87.07
N ALA A 8 119.38 -92.01 -85.86
CA ALA A 8 118.36 -93.02 -85.55
C ALA A 8 117.05 -92.75 -86.30
N GLU A 9 116.69 -91.47 -86.46
CA GLU A 9 115.48 -91.05 -87.18
C GLU A 9 115.64 -91.20 -88.71
N GLN A 10 116.85 -91.04 -89.26
CA GLN A 10 117.13 -91.20 -90.69
C GLN A 10 117.27 -92.67 -91.18
N ASN A 11 117.49 -93.65 -90.28
CA ASN A 11 117.59 -95.08 -90.64
C ASN A 11 117.04 -95.98 -89.49
N PRO A 12 115.71 -96.10 -89.34
CA PRO A 12 115.08 -96.77 -88.19
C PRO A 12 115.32 -98.29 -88.10
N ASP A 13 115.57 -98.96 -89.23
CA ASP A 13 115.74 -100.43 -89.29
C ASP A 13 117.18 -100.92 -89.05
N LYS A 14 118.15 -100.02 -88.88
CA LYS A 14 119.56 -100.39 -88.60
C LYS A 14 119.81 -100.49 -87.10
N SER A 15 120.41 -101.60 -86.67
CA SER A 15 120.81 -101.83 -85.27
C SER A 15 121.85 -100.79 -84.80
N ILE A 16 121.43 -99.87 -83.93
CA ILE A 16 122.31 -98.92 -83.24
C ILE A 16 122.66 -99.51 -81.87
N LYS A 17 123.95 -99.64 -81.57
CA LYS A 17 124.41 -100.06 -80.22
C LYS A 17 124.19 -98.91 -79.24
N VAL A 18 123.22 -99.08 -78.35
CA VAL A 18 122.88 -98.13 -77.29
C VAL A 18 123.29 -98.72 -75.93
N ASP A 19 123.86 -97.88 -75.07
CA ASP A 19 124.18 -98.26 -73.70
C ASP A 19 122.89 -98.64 -72.94
N SER A 20 122.83 -99.87 -72.41
CA SER A 20 121.67 -100.37 -71.65
C SER A 20 121.33 -99.48 -70.45
N LYS A 21 122.33 -98.78 -69.87
CA LYS A 21 122.10 -97.82 -68.79
C LYS A 21 121.26 -96.62 -69.26
N ALA A 22 121.55 -96.08 -70.45
CA ALA A 22 120.82 -94.93 -71.00
C ALA A 22 119.36 -95.29 -71.35
N LEU A 23 119.10 -96.51 -71.82
CA LEU A 23 117.73 -97.00 -72.08
C LEU A 23 116.93 -97.21 -70.78
N LEU A 24 117.58 -97.69 -69.72
CA LEU A 24 116.95 -97.84 -68.40
C LEU A 24 116.63 -96.48 -67.78
N ASP A 25 117.54 -95.50 -67.86
CA ASP A 25 117.33 -94.13 -67.37
C ASP A 25 116.17 -93.44 -68.12
N LEU A 26 116.05 -93.66 -69.43
CA LEU A 26 114.91 -93.14 -70.22
C LEU A 26 113.59 -93.83 -69.85
N ARG A 27 113.61 -95.14 -69.60
CA ARG A 27 112.43 -95.87 -69.12
C ARG A 27 111.98 -95.39 -67.75
N GLU A 28 112.91 -95.13 -66.85
CA GLU A 28 112.62 -94.57 -65.52
C GLU A 28 111.97 -93.19 -65.65
N LYS A 29 112.49 -92.32 -66.51
CA LYS A 29 111.86 -91.02 -66.82
C LYS A 29 110.48 -91.16 -67.46
N ILE A 30 110.28 -92.10 -68.36
CA ILE A 30 108.95 -92.36 -68.97
C ILE A 30 107.97 -92.83 -67.89
N ASN A 31 108.36 -93.76 -67.02
CA ASN A 31 107.52 -94.23 -65.93
C ASN A 31 107.18 -93.11 -64.93
N ASP A 32 108.14 -92.23 -64.61
CA ASP A 32 107.93 -91.05 -63.77
C ASP A 32 106.95 -90.07 -64.42
N ILE A 33 107.12 -89.78 -65.71
CA ILE A 33 106.20 -88.93 -66.49
C ILE A 33 104.81 -89.56 -66.57
N GLU A 34 104.68 -90.87 -66.80
CA GLU A 34 103.39 -91.57 -66.83
C GLU A 34 102.70 -91.51 -65.46
N THR A 35 103.47 -91.63 -64.37
CA THR A 35 102.96 -91.50 -63.00
C THR A 35 102.47 -90.08 -62.73
N GLN A 36 103.28 -89.07 -63.09
CA GLN A 36 102.90 -87.66 -62.98
C GLN A 36 101.69 -87.31 -63.85
N LEU A 37 101.58 -87.89 -65.05
CA LEU A 37 100.42 -87.69 -65.93
C LEU A 37 99.15 -88.30 -65.33
N ALA A 38 99.25 -89.48 -64.73
CA ALA A 38 98.15 -90.12 -64.04
C ALA A 38 97.71 -89.31 -62.81
N GLU A 39 98.65 -88.81 -62.02
CA GLU A 39 98.40 -87.94 -60.88
C GLU A 39 97.76 -86.61 -61.30
N ASN A 40 98.30 -85.96 -62.34
CA ASN A 40 97.73 -84.73 -62.87
C ASN A 40 96.32 -84.93 -63.44
N LYS A 41 96.02 -86.05 -64.10
CA LYS A 41 94.66 -86.39 -64.54
C LYS A 41 93.70 -86.56 -63.37
N LYS A 42 94.16 -87.21 -62.29
CA LYS A 42 93.37 -87.35 -61.06
C LYS A 42 93.08 -85.99 -60.43
N ASN A 43 94.11 -85.15 -60.26
CA ASN A 43 93.98 -83.80 -59.70
C ASN A 43 93.07 -82.92 -60.57
N LEU A 44 93.15 -83.04 -61.90
CA LEU A 44 92.26 -82.34 -62.82
C LEU A 44 90.80 -82.78 -62.66
N SER A 45 90.54 -84.09 -62.48
CA SER A 45 89.20 -84.61 -62.21
C SER A 45 88.65 -84.10 -60.88
N GLU A 46 89.47 -84.09 -59.82
CA GLU A 46 89.08 -83.57 -58.51
C GLU A 46 88.82 -82.06 -58.56
N THR A 47 89.66 -81.31 -59.28
CA THR A 47 89.48 -79.88 -59.51
C THR A 47 88.21 -79.59 -60.32
N ASN A 48 87.88 -80.40 -61.32
CA ASN A 48 86.65 -80.24 -62.08
C ASN A 48 85.40 -80.53 -61.23
N ASN A 49 85.44 -81.57 -60.38
CA ASN A 49 84.34 -81.86 -59.48
C ASN A 49 84.12 -80.74 -58.46
N THR A 50 85.21 -80.19 -57.90
CA THR A 50 85.11 -79.05 -56.98
C THR A 50 84.63 -77.78 -57.69
N LEU A 51 85.10 -77.52 -58.91
CA LEU A 51 84.61 -76.41 -59.74
C LEU A 51 83.11 -76.52 -60.01
N GLU A 52 82.61 -77.71 -60.31
CA GLU A 52 81.19 -77.90 -60.57
C GLU A 52 80.34 -77.73 -59.30
N SER A 53 80.81 -78.23 -58.16
CA SER A 53 80.14 -78.02 -56.87
C SER A 53 80.10 -76.53 -56.47
N THR A 54 81.18 -75.79 -56.70
CA THR A 54 81.26 -74.36 -56.38
C THR A 54 80.39 -73.52 -57.30
N LYS A 55 80.26 -73.87 -58.59
CA LYS A 55 79.29 -73.24 -59.49
C LYS A 55 77.85 -73.45 -59.03
N SER A 56 77.49 -74.65 -58.58
CA SER A 56 76.15 -74.91 -58.06
C SER A 56 75.86 -74.03 -56.84
N SER A 57 76.78 -73.98 -55.88
CA SER A 57 76.61 -73.12 -54.70
C SER A 57 76.57 -71.62 -55.04
N LEU A 58 77.32 -71.18 -56.06
CA LEU A 58 77.25 -69.80 -56.52
C LEU A 58 75.86 -69.48 -57.09
N ALA A 59 75.28 -70.37 -57.89
CA ALA A 59 73.93 -70.20 -58.44
C ALA A 59 72.86 -70.13 -57.32
N ASP A 60 72.97 -70.99 -56.29
CA ASP A 60 72.06 -70.96 -55.14
C ASP A 60 72.16 -69.63 -54.37
N ILE A 61 73.38 -69.10 -54.21
CA ILE A 61 73.62 -67.80 -53.56
C ILE A 61 73.08 -66.64 -54.42
N GLU A 62 73.23 -66.71 -55.74
CA GLU A 62 72.67 -65.71 -56.66
C GLU A 62 71.15 -65.67 -56.58
N GLU A 63 70.48 -66.84 -56.58
CA GLU A 63 69.03 -66.93 -56.39
C GLU A 63 68.59 -66.39 -55.02
N SER A 64 69.31 -66.75 -53.96
CA SER A 64 69.05 -66.21 -52.61
C SER A 64 69.26 -64.69 -52.54
N ASN A 65 70.21 -64.13 -53.28
CA ASN A 65 70.43 -62.69 -53.31
C ASN A 65 69.30 -61.95 -54.04
N GLU A 66 68.81 -62.51 -55.16
CA GLU A 66 67.68 -61.91 -55.89
C GLU A 66 66.39 -61.94 -55.06
N THR A 67 66.13 -63.03 -54.35
CA THR A 67 64.97 -63.10 -53.43
C THR A 67 65.08 -62.09 -52.28
N MET A 68 66.25 -61.97 -51.65
CA MET A 68 66.48 -60.97 -50.60
C MET A 68 66.32 -59.52 -51.10
N LYS A 69 66.76 -59.21 -52.32
CA LYS A 69 66.55 -57.88 -52.92
C LYS A 69 65.07 -57.56 -53.09
N ALA A 70 64.28 -58.52 -53.59
CA ALA A 70 62.84 -58.34 -53.76
C ALA A 70 62.13 -58.09 -52.42
N GLU A 71 62.48 -58.82 -51.37
CA GLU A 71 61.95 -58.59 -50.02
C GLU A 71 62.32 -57.21 -49.47
N LEU A 72 63.55 -56.75 -49.72
CA LEU A 72 64.02 -55.44 -49.30
C LEU A 72 63.23 -54.33 -49.99
N GLU A 73 63.01 -54.42 -51.30
CA GLU A 73 62.20 -53.47 -52.06
C GLU A 73 60.76 -53.42 -51.55
N GLN A 74 60.16 -54.57 -51.24
CA GLN A 74 58.83 -54.62 -50.64
C GLN A 74 58.78 -53.92 -49.28
N LYS A 75 59.78 -54.15 -48.42
CA LYS A 75 59.87 -53.49 -47.11
C LYS A 75 60.08 -51.98 -47.23
N ILE A 76 60.87 -51.52 -48.20
CA ILE A 76 61.06 -50.09 -48.49
C ILE A 76 59.72 -49.46 -48.88
N LYS A 77 58.95 -50.11 -49.76
CA LYS A 77 57.62 -49.64 -50.15
C LYS A 77 56.68 -49.55 -48.95
N ASN A 78 56.58 -50.62 -48.15
CA ASN A 78 55.74 -50.64 -46.94
C ASN A 78 56.13 -49.54 -45.95
N ASN A 79 57.42 -49.25 -45.79
CA ASN A 79 57.89 -48.18 -44.92
C ASN A 79 57.49 -46.80 -45.46
N GLY A 80 57.54 -46.60 -46.77
CA GLY A 80 57.01 -45.39 -47.43
C GLY A 80 55.52 -45.18 -47.19
N ASP A 81 54.73 -46.25 -47.30
CA ASP A 81 53.29 -46.21 -47.05
C ASP A 81 52.97 -45.90 -45.59
N LEU A 82 53.67 -46.54 -44.64
CA LEU A 82 53.55 -46.27 -43.21
C LEU A 82 53.93 -44.82 -42.87
N ASN A 83 55.00 -44.30 -43.46
CA ASN A 83 55.42 -42.92 -43.25
C ASN A 83 54.38 -41.91 -43.76
N SER A 84 53.70 -42.23 -44.87
CA SER A 84 52.60 -41.41 -45.39
C SER A 84 51.41 -41.42 -44.42
N GLN A 85 51.03 -42.59 -43.90
CA GLN A 85 49.96 -42.71 -42.90
C GLN A 85 50.27 -41.95 -41.61
N ILE A 86 51.53 -42.00 -41.14
CA ILE A 86 51.99 -41.24 -39.97
C ILE A 86 51.81 -39.73 -40.19
N ASN A 87 52.17 -39.23 -41.39
CA ASN A 87 52.01 -37.81 -41.71
C ASN A 87 50.55 -37.37 -41.74
N GLU A 88 49.65 -38.19 -42.31
CA GLU A 88 48.21 -37.92 -42.31
C GLU A 88 47.62 -37.90 -40.89
N LEU A 89 48.01 -38.86 -40.04
CA LEU A 89 47.58 -38.90 -38.65
C LEU A 89 48.08 -37.67 -37.87
N ASN A 90 49.32 -37.24 -38.09
CA ASN A 90 49.86 -36.04 -37.47
C ASN A 90 49.11 -34.77 -37.89
N GLN A 91 48.74 -34.63 -39.17
CA GLN A 91 47.91 -33.52 -39.62
C GLN A 91 46.51 -33.52 -38.98
N ARG A 92 45.90 -34.70 -38.86
CA ARG A 92 44.60 -34.85 -38.19
C ARG A 92 44.68 -34.50 -36.70
N LEU A 93 45.75 -34.90 -36.01
CA LEU A 93 45.99 -34.52 -34.62
C LEU A 93 46.09 -33.00 -34.47
N GLN A 94 46.90 -32.34 -35.30
CA GLN A 94 47.04 -30.88 -35.27
C GLN A 94 45.71 -30.14 -35.54
N ASN A 95 44.90 -30.65 -36.47
CA ASN A 95 43.58 -30.09 -36.74
C ASN A 95 42.65 -30.26 -35.53
N ASN A 96 42.63 -31.45 -34.93
CA ASN A 96 41.81 -31.71 -33.75
C ASN A 96 42.25 -30.87 -32.55
N ASP A 97 43.55 -30.68 -32.32
CA ASP A 97 44.09 -29.81 -31.28
C ASP A 97 43.60 -28.37 -31.46
N SER A 98 43.61 -27.88 -32.71
CA SER A 98 43.10 -26.54 -33.04
C SER A 98 41.60 -26.41 -32.75
N GLN A 99 40.81 -27.44 -33.07
CA GLN A 99 39.37 -27.47 -32.76
C GLN A 99 39.09 -27.53 -31.25
N ILE A 100 39.90 -28.28 -30.49
CA ILE A 100 39.78 -28.35 -29.02
C ILE A 100 40.03 -26.97 -28.41
N ILE A 101 41.04 -26.24 -28.88
CA ILE A 101 41.33 -24.87 -28.41
C ILE A 101 40.15 -23.94 -28.74
N GLU A 102 39.60 -24.01 -29.95
CA GLU A 102 38.44 -23.18 -30.35
C GLU A 102 37.20 -23.47 -29.48
N LEU A 103 36.89 -24.75 -29.26
CA LEU A 103 35.79 -25.16 -28.40
C LEU A 103 36.01 -24.73 -26.94
N GLY A 104 37.24 -24.81 -26.44
CA GLY A 104 37.61 -24.32 -25.11
C GLY A 104 37.36 -22.82 -24.97
N ASN A 105 37.72 -22.02 -25.97
CA ASN A 105 37.46 -20.58 -25.98
C ASN A 105 35.96 -20.26 -26.01
N LYS A 106 35.18 -20.98 -26.84
CA LYS A 106 33.72 -20.82 -26.88
C LYS A 106 33.08 -21.18 -25.53
N LEU A 107 33.53 -22.25 -24.88
CA LEU A 107 33.03 -22.67 -23.58
C LEU A 107 33.26 -21.60 -22.51
N ASN A 108 34.47 -21.01 -22.46
CA ASN A 108 34.77 -19.92 -21.54
C ASN A 108 33.88 -18.71 -21.79
N ASN A 109 33.68 -18.33 -23.07
CA ASN A 109 32.83 -17.20 -23.43
C ASN A 109 31.36 -17.42 -23.03
N PHE A 110 30.85 -18.64 -23.20
CA PHE A 110 29.51 -19.01 -22.73
C PHE A 110 29.40 -19.01 -21.20
N ALA A 111 30.45 -19.44 -20.48
CA ALA A 111 30.47 -19.39 -19.03
C ALA A 111 30.41 -17.95 -18.50
N ASP A 112 31.19 -17.04 -19.11
CA ASP A 112 31.18 -15.61 -18.76
C ASP A 112 29.82 -14.97 -19.05
N LEU A 113 29.22 -15.27 -20.21
CA LEU A 113 27.89 -14.77 -20.57
C LEU A 113 26.80 -15.31 -19.63
N SER A 114 26.88 -16.59 -19.26
CA SER A 114 25.97 -17.20 -18.30
C SER A 114 26.03 -16.50 -16.94
N LYS A 115 27.25 -16.24 -16.44
CA LYS A 115 27.46 -15.53 -15.18
C LYS A 115 26.91 -14.11 -15.22
N SER A 116 27.21 -13.36 -16.28
CA SER A 116 26.67 -12.01 -16.46
C SER A 116 25.14 -11.99 -16.52
N THR A 117 24.53 -13.00 -17.15
CA THR A 117 23.07 -13.12 -17.22
C THR A 117 22.47 -13.43 -15.84
N GLU A 118 23.13 -14.28 -15.06
CA GLU A 118 22.74 -14.60 -13.68
C GLU A 118 22.83 -13.36 -12.78
N ASP A 119 23.93 -12.60 -12.86
CA ASP A 119 24.09 -11.34 -12.13
C ASP A 119 22.97 -10.34 -12.49
N ASN A 120 22.63 -10.19 -13.79
CA ASN A 120 21.53 -9.33 -14.23
C ASN A 120 20.16 -9.79 -13.70
N LEU A 121 19.90 -11.10 -13.67
CA LEU A 121 18.66 -11.63 -13.12
C LEU A 121 18.54 -11.35 -11.62
N THR A 122 19.63 -11.46 -10.86
CA THR A 122 19.63 -11.12 -9.43
C THR A 122 19.38 -9.63 -9.19
N GLY A 123 19.94 -8.75 -10.04
CA GLY A 123 19.70 -7.31 -10.01
C GLY A 123 18.23 -6.98 -10.27
N LEU A 124 17.67 -7.49 -11.37
CA LEU A 124 16.26 -7.27 -11.72
C LEU A 124 15.28 -7.79 -10.66
N ASN A 125 15.57 -8.95 -10.06
CA ASN A 125 14.75 -9.48 -8.96
C ASN A 125 14.78 -8.56 -7.73
N SER A 126 15.92 -7.95 -7.43
CA SER A 126 16.04 -6.98 -6.33
C SER A 126 15.22 -5.73 -6.62
N GLU A 127 15.30 -5.19 -7.84
CA GLU A 127 14.49 -4.03 -8.28
C GLU A 127 12.97 -4.31 -8.23
N ILE A 128 12.56 -5.54 -8.58
CA ILE A 128 11.16 -5.96 -8.49
C ILE A 128 10.67 -5.96 -7.05
N GLU A 129 11.44 -6.51 -6.10
CA GLU A 129 11.05 -6.55 -4.69
C GLU A 129 11.04 -5.14 -4.06
N GLU A 130 11.96 -4.26 -4.44
CA GLU A 130 11.94 -2.85 -4.05
C GLU A 130 10.69 -2.14 -4.57
N THR A 131 10.36 -2.32 -5.86
CA THR A 131 9.18 -1.72 -6.49
C THR A 131 7.90 -2.22 -5.85
N LYS A 132 7.81 -3.52 -5.56
CA LYS A 132 6.65 -4.13 -4.89
C LYS A 132 6.47 -3.58 -3.48
N SER A 133 7.55 -3.39 -2.74
CA SER A 133 7.52 -2.77 -1.42
C SER A 133 7.05 -1.32 -1.49
N ALA A 134 7.52 -0.56 -2.49
CA ALA A 134 7.09 0.82 -2.72
C ALA A 134 5.59 0.91 -3.07
N ILE A 135 5.08 -0.01 -3.90
CA ILE A 135 3.65 -0.11 -4.23
C ILE A 135 2.83 -0.37 -2.97
N SER A 136 3.23 -1.36 -2.16
CA SER A 136 2.54 -1.66 -0.90
C SER A 136 2.47 -0.44 0.03
N GLY A 137 3.58 0.30 0.16
CA GLY A 137 3.62 1.53 0.96
C GLY A 137 2.69 2.62 0.41
N LYS A 138 2.56 2.73 -0.92
CA LYS A 138 1.63 3.67 -1.56
C LYS A 138 0.17 3.27 -1.39
N ASP A 139 -0.14 1.97 -1.43
CA ASP A 139 -1.49 1.46 -1.18
C ASP A 139 -1.93 1.74 0.27
N GLU A 140 -1.04 1.59 1.25
CA GLU A 140 -1.29 1.97 2.64
C GLU A 140 -1.53 3.47 2.79
N GLU A 141 -0.74 4.31 2.12
CA GLU A 141 -0.90 5.76 2.10
C GLU A 141 -2.28 6.15 1.52
N ILE A 142 -2.69 5.54 0.41
CA ILE A 142 -4.00 5.76 -0.21
C ILE A 142 -5.13 5.36 0.73
N SER A 143 -5.03 4.20 1.39
CA SER A 143 -6.04 3.74 2.36
C SER A 143 -6.21 4.71 3.54
N ASN A 144 -5.09 5.22 4.07
CA ASN A 144 -5.10 6.23 5.13
C ASN A 144 -5.73 7.54 4.67
N LEU A 145 -5.39 8.01 3.47
CA LEU A 145 -5.99 9.23 2.90
C LEU A 145 -7.50 9.07 2.67
N ASN A 146 -7.97 7.93 2.17
CA ASN A 146 -9.40 7.64 2.01
C ASN A 146 -10.14 7.66 3.35
N THR A 147 -9.53 7.10 4.40
CA THR A 147 -10.08 7.14 5.76
C THR A 147 -10.22 8.59 6.24
N LYS A 148 -9.20 9.42 6.02
CA LYS A 148 -9.21 10.84 6.39
C LYS A 148 -10.23 11.64 5.59
N ILE A 149 -10.42 11.34 4.30
CA ILE A 149 -11.47 11.95 3.47
C ILE A 149 -12.84 11.64 4.06
N ASN A 150 -13.12 10.38 4.38
CA ASN A 150 -14.40 9.99 4.97
C ASN A 150 -14.66 10.68 6.32
N ASP A 151 -13.65 10.77 7.18
CA ASP A 151 -13.76 11.49 8.45
C ASP A 151 -14.08 12.98 8.24
N LEU A 152 -13.36 13.66 7.35
CA LEU A 152 -13.62 15.06 7.02
C LEU A 152 -15.01 15.26 6.41
N SER A 153 -15.47 14.35 5.55
CA SER A 153 -16.83 14.40 4.99
C SER A 153 -17.90 14.28 6.08
N ASN A 154 -17.71 13.41 7.07
CA ASN A 154 -18.63 13.29 8.21
C ASN A 154 -18.62 14.56 9.08
N GLN A 155 -17.44 15.16 9.31
CA GLN A 155 -17.33 16.41 10.03
C GLN A 155 -18.06 17.56 9.32
N ILE A 156 -17.92 17.65 7.99
CA ILE A 156 -18.65 18.63 7.16
C ILE A 156 -20.16 18.43 7.32
N SER A 157 -20.65 17.20 7.14
CA SER A 157 -22.09 16.92 7.28
C SER A 157 -22.64 17.27 8.66
N THR A 158 -21.86 17.03 9.73
CA THR A 158 -22.24 17.41 11.10
C THR A 158 -22.31 18.94 11.25
N LYS A 159 -21.35 19.66 10.65
CA LYS A 159 -21.33 21.12 10.69
C LYS A 159 -22.45 21.75 9.87
N ASP A 160 -22.82 21.15 8.73
CA ASP A 160 -23.96 21.60 7.95
C ASP A 160 -25.28 21.47 8.74
N GLN A 161 -25.47 20.36 9.46
CA GLN A 161 -26.62 20.18 10.36
C GLN A 161 -26.63 21.20 11.52
N GLU A 162 -25.47 21.51 12.09
CA GLU A 162 -25.34 22.54 13.13
C GLU A 162 -25.72 23.92 12.59
N ILE A 163 -25.29 24.26 11.37
CA ILE A 163 -25.66 25.50 10.67
C ILE A 163 -27.16 25.58 10.43
N GLU A 164 -27.79 24.51 9.92
CA GLU A 164 -29.24 24.46 9.71
C GLU A 164 -30.02 24.66 11.02
N SER A 165 -29.57 24.03 12.11
CA SER A 165 -30.17 24.21 13.43
C SER A 165 -30.04 25.64 13.95
N LEU A 166 -28.86 26.24 13.80
CA LEU A 166 -28.63 27.64 14.19
C LEU A 166 -29.48 28.61 13.36
N ASN A 167 -29.60 28.40 12.05
CA ASN A 167 -30.46 29.21 11.18
C ASN A 167 -31.93 29.12 11.60
N SER A 168 -32.43 27.92 11.89
CA SER A 168 -33.80 27.74 12.40
C SER A 168 -34.04 28.52 13.69
N LYS A 169 -33.04 28.52 14.59
CA LYS A 169 -33.10 29.27 15.84
C LYS A 169 -33.05 30.79 15.64
N ILE A 170 -32.30 31.26 14.65
CA ILE A 170 -32.29 32.68 14.25
C ILE A 170 -33.67 33.10 13.74
N ASP A 171 -34.33 32.25 12.93
CA ASP A 171 -35.67 32.53 12.41
C ASP A 171 -36.72 32.59 13.54
N GLU A 172 -36.67 31.65 14.49
CA GLU A 172 -37.51 31.66 15.70
C GLU A 172 -37.32 32.95 16.50
N LEU A 173 -36.08 33.29 16.85
CA LEU A 173 -35.77 34.51 17.61
C LEU A 173 -36.17 35.78 16.86
N SER A 174 -36.08 35.79 15.53
CA SER A 174 -36.52 36.92 14.71
C SER A 174 -38.04 37.08 14.74
N SER A 175 -38.78 35.97 14.73
CA SER A 175 -40.25 35.98 14.88
C SER A 175 -40.66 36.46 16.27
N ASP A 176 -40.02 35.95 17.32
CA ASP A 176 -40.26 36.37 18.71
C ASP A 176 -39.99 37.88 18.89
N ASN A 177 -38.89 38.37 18.33
CA ASN A 177 -38.56 39.80 18.38
C ASN A 177 -39.60 40.66 17.65
N ALA A 178 -40.13 40.19 16.50
CA ALA A 178 -41.21 40.88 15.79
C ALA A 178 -42.51 40.92 16.64
N ASN A 179 -42.85 39.81 17.28
CA ASN A 179 -44.01 39.70 18.17
C ASN A 179 -43.88 40.66 19.36
N ILE A 180 -42.76 40.62 20.09
CA ILE A 180 -42.47 41.51 21.22
C ILE A 180 -42.55 42.97 20.80
N ASN A 181 -41.98 43.34 19.64
CA ASN A 181 -42.07 44.71 19.14
C ASN A 181 -43.52 45.15 18.86
N SER A 182 -44.36 44.23 18.36
CA SER A 182 -45.78 44.50 18.14
C SER A 182 -46.54 44.70 19.46
N GLU A 183 -46.27 43.87 20.46
CA GLU A 183 -46.84 43.98 21.81
C GLU A 183 -46.41 45.28 22.49
N LEU A 184 -45.14 45.66 22.36
CA LEU A 184 -44.59 46.91 22.88
C LEU A 184 -45.28 48.12 22.23
N LYS A 185 -45.49 48.10 20.91
CA LYS A 185 -46.24 49.15 20.21
C LYS A 185 -47.70 49.23 20.68
N ASN A 186 -48.37 48.09 20.86
CA ASN A 186 -49.73 48.06 21.36
C ASN A 186 -49.83 48.61 22.80
N THR A 187 -48.94 48.18 23.68
CA THR A 187 -48.84 48.65 25.06
C THR A 187 -48.58 50.16 25.11
N LYS A 188 -47.70 50.67 24.24
CA LYS A 188 -47.44 52.11 24.12
C LYS A 188 -48.66 52.90 23.66
N ASN A 189 -49.44 52.35 22.72
CA ASN A 189 -50.71 52.97 22.30
C ASN A 189 -51.76 52.96 23.42
N GLN A 190 -51.84 51.87 24.19
CA GLN A 190 -52.72 51.79 25.36
C GLN A 190 -52.30 52.79 26.44
N LEU A 191 -51.00 52.91 26.71
CA LEU A 191 -50.45 53.91 27.63
C LEU A 191 -50.87 55.33 27.20
N SER A 192 -50.67 55.68 25.93
CA SER A 192 -51.06 57.00 25.41
C SER A 192 -52.56 57.26 25.52
N LYS A 193 -53.42 56.26 25.26
CA LYS A 193 -54.88 56.38 25.48
C LYS A 193 -55.23 56.57 26.96
N ASN A 194 -54.55 55.84 27.85
CA ASN A 194 -54.77 55.99 29.27
C ASN A 194 -54.32 57.37 29.76
N GLU A 195 -53.22 57.91 29.24
CA GLU A 195 -52.75 59.27 29.51
C GLU A 195 -53.78 60.33 29.05
N THR A 196 -54.34 60.19 27.83
CA THR A 196 -55.39 61.11 27.37
C THR A 196 -56.65 61.01 28.22
N ASN A 197 -57.09 59.80 28.55
CA ASN A 197 -58.25 59.58 29.42
C ASN A 197 -58.01 60.18 30.81
N LEU A 198 -56.80 60.03 31.36
CA LEU A 198 -56.43 60.58 32.67
C LEU A 198 -56.42 62.11 32.63
N SER A 199 -55.94 62.73 31.55
CA SER A 199 -56.04 64.17 31.33
C SER A 199 -57.49 64.66 31.21
N GLU A 200 -58.35 63.94 30.47
CA GLU A 200 -59.77 64.27 30.35
C GLU A 200 -60.49 64.13 31.70
N LEU A 201 -60.25 63.04 32.43
CA LEU A 201 -60.78 62.83 33.78
C LEU A 201 -60.33 63.94 34.73
N THR A 202 -59.06 64.37 34.65
CA THR A 202 -58.54 65.47 35.46
C THR A 202 -59.23 66.80 35.11
N SER A 203 -59.37 67.14 33.84
CA SER A 203 -60.08 68.35 33.41
C SER A 203 -61.56 68.33 33.78
N ASN A 204 -62.23 67.17 33.66
CA ASN A 204 -63.60 67.00 34.13
C ASN A 204 -63.70 67.16 35.65
N LEU A 205 -62.70 66.69 36.39
CA LEU A 205 -62.64 66.85 37.85
C LEU A 205 -62.50 68.33 38.22
N GLU A 206 -61.59 69.06 37.56
CA GLU A 206 -61.44 70.52 37.71
C GLU A 206 -62.73 71.26 37.36
N GLU A 207 -63.42 70.91 36.26
CA GLU A 207 -64.71 71.51 35.89
C GLU A 207 -65.81 71.20 36.93
N LYS A 208 -65.80 70.00 37.51
CA LYS A 208 -66.73 69.64 38.58
C LYS A 208 -66.41 70.36 39.87
N GLU A 209 -65.14 70.57 40.20
CA GLU A 209 -64.69 71.36 41.34
C GLU A 209 -65.09 72.84 41.17
N THR A 210 -64.86 73.46 40.01
CA THR A 210 -65.31 74.84 39.77
C THR A 210 -66.83 74.98 39.82
N LYS A 211 -67.58 74.01 39.28
CA LYS A 211 -69.04 73.96 39.45
C LYS A 211 -69.44 73.76 40.90
N LEU A 212 -68.69 72.99 41.67
CA LEU A 212 -68.93 72.83 43.10
C LEU A 212 -68.71 74.17 43.81
N GLU A 213 -67.62 74.88 43.50
CA GLU A 213 -67.33 76.22 44.02
C GLU A 213 -68.40 77.24 43.60
N GLU A 214 -68.88 77.20 42.35
CA GLU A 214 -69.99 78.04 41.87
C GLU A 214 -71.29 77.73 42.62
N VAL A 215 -71.65 76.45 42.76
CA VAL A 215 -72.84 76.03 43.52
C VAL A 215 -72.70 76.40 45.00
N GLU A 216 -71.51 76.27 45.58
CA GLU A 216 -71.22 76.72 46.95
C GLU A 216 -71.30 78.25 47.08
N ALA A 217 -70.86 78.99 46.06
CA ALA A 217 -70.98 80.44 45.98
C ALA A 217 -72.43 80.88 45.79
N GLU A 218 -73.23 80.21 44.95
CA GLU A 218 -74.68 80.40 44.85
C GLU A 218 -75.36 80.09 46.18
N LEU A 219 -74.98 78.99 46.85
CA LEU A 219 -75.44 78.68 48.21
C LEU A 219 -75.07 79.80 49.20
N SER A 220 -73.92 80.46 48.97
CA SER A 220 -73.45 81.60 49.76
C SER A 220 -74.19 82.90 49.43
N GLU A 221 -74.72 83.05 48.21
CA GLU A 221 -75.54 84.19 47.78
C GLU A 221 -76.99 84.06 48.26
N TYR A 222 -77.47 82.82 48.42
CA TYR A 222 -78.67 82.48 49.21
C TYR A 222 -78.40 82.43 50.72
N ARG A 223 -77.14 82.62 51.16
CA ARG A 223 -76.82 82.78 52.57
C ARG A 223 -77.17 84.21 52.97
N PRO A 224 -78.13 84.42 53.88
CA PRO A 224 -78.54 85.76 54.27
C PRO A 224 -77.36 86.56 54.81
N PRO A 225 -77.21 87.86 54.47
CA PRO A 225 -76.23 88.73 55.11
C PRO A 225 -76.49 88.75 56.62
N GLU A 226 -75.41 88.84 57.42
CA GLU A 226 -75.51 88.94 58.88
C GLU A 226 -76.53 90.01 59.29
N MET A 227 -77.66 89.53 59.82
CA MET A 227 -78.55 90.34 60.65
C MET A 227 -78.47 89.81 62.07
N GLY A 228 -77.98 90.68 62.96
CA GLY A 228 -78.04 90.49 64.39
C GLY A 228 -79.47 90.39 64.90
N SER A 229 -79.61 89.60 65.97
CA SER A 229 -80.53 89.75 67.10
C SER A 229 -82.00 90.11 66.82
N GLY A 230 -82.90 89.16 67.06
CA GLY A 230 -84.30 89.48 67.33
C GLY A 230 -85.21 88.29 67.05
N GLY A 231 -85.43 87.47 68.07
CA GLY A 231 -85.91 86.10 67.90
C GLY A 231 -87.35 85.92 67.42
N PHE A 232 -87.64 84.67 67.08
CA PHE A 232 -88.95 84.06 67.28
C PHE A 232 -88.79 82.61 67.69
N VAL A 233 -89.37 82.31 68.85
CA VAL A 233 -89.46 81.02 69.52
C VAL A 233 -90.68 80.29 68.96
N SER A 234 -90.55 78.99 68.67
CA SER A 234 -91.62 78.04 69.00
C SER A 234 -91.03 76.65 69.24
N GLU A 235 -91.10 76.26 70.51
CA GLU A 235 -90.88 74.92 71.03
C GLU A 235 -92.20 74.14 70.99
N GLU A 236 -92.15 72.81 70.95
CA GLU A 236 -93.09 72.00 71.72
C GLU A 236 -92.33 71.30 72.86
N ARG A 237 -91.98 72.08 73.88
CA ARG A 237 -91.66 71.59 75.23
C ARG A 237 -92.94 71.67 76.06
N ILE A 238 -93.64 70.55 76.21
CA ILE A 238 -94.80 70.43 77.09
C ILE A 238 -94.39 70.90 78.51
N SER A 239 -95.17 71.80 79.10
CA SER A 239 -94.97 72.39 80.43
C SER A 239 -96.19 72.14 81.32
N CYS A 240 -95.98 71.88 82.62
CA CYS A 240 -97.10 71.70 83.55
C CYS A 240 -97.78 73.05 83.84
N PRO A 241 -99.08 73.20 83.59
CA PRO A 241 -99.79 74.48 83.72
C PRO A 241 -99.94 74.95 85.17
N MET A 242 -99.70 74.08 86.17
CA MET A 242 -99.80 74.45 87.59
C MET A 242 -98.48 74.92 88.22
N CYS A 243 -97.33 74.40 87.77
CA CYS A 243 -96.04 74.73 88.41
C CYS A 243 -94.90 75.03 87.43
N GLY A 244 -95.18 75.09 86.13
CA GLY A 244 -94.23 75.47 85.08
C GLY A 244 -93.11 74.46 84.81
N ALA A 245 -93.14 73.25 85.38
CA ALA A 245 -92.11 72.25 85.13
C ALA A 245 -92.20 71.70 83.70
N VAL A 246 -91.07 71.64 82.97
CA VAL A 246 -90.98 71.22 81.56
C VAL A 246 -90.16 69.93 81.38
N GLY A 247 -90.44 69.20 80.29
CA GLY A 247 -89.62 68.08 79.84
C GLY A 247 -89.67 66.86 80.77
N GLN A 248 -88.51 66.42 81.28
CA GLN A 248 -88.32 65.16 82.05
C GLN A 248 -89.22 65.00 83.30
N TYR A 249 -89.80 66.10 83.78
CA TYR A 249 -90.70 66.15 84.93
C TYR A 249 -92.18 65.94 84.57
N ILE A 250 -92.51 65.76 83.29
CA ILE A 250 -93.87 65.44 82.82
C ILE A 250 -93.90 63.97 82.40
N LYS A 251 -94.84 63.21 82.94
CA LYS A 251 -95.05 61.79 82.60
C LYS A 251 -96.45 61.60 82.03
N THR A 252 -96.56 60.95 80.90
CA THR A 252 -97.85 60.55 80.35
C THR A 252 -98.39 59.31 81.09
N VAL A 253 -99.60 59.41 81.62
CA VAL A 253 -100.32 58.38 82.36
C VAL A 253 -101.71 58.15 81.75
N GLU A 254 -102.27 56.97 81.95
CA GLU A 254 -103.59 56.62 81.43
C GLU A 254 -104.70 57.17 82.35
N ASP A 255 -105.61 57.95 81.78
CA ASP A 255 -106.76 58.55 82.42
C ASP A 255 -107.91 57.56 82.56
N LYS A 256 -107.91 56.83 83.69
CA LYS A 256 -108.89 55.77 83.96
C LYS A 256 -110.35 56.25 84.05
N GLY A 257 -110.61 57.55 84.06
CA GLY A 257 -111.94 58.14 83.97
C GLY A 257 -112.52 58.19 82.54
N LYS A 258 -111.69 58.01 81.50
CA LYS A 258 -112.10 58.15 80.09
C LYS A 258 -111.61 56.97 79.26
N VAL A 259 -112.46 55.97 79.12
CA VAL A 259 -112.22 54.80 78.25
C VAL A 259 -112.45 55.21 76.80
N LEU A 260 -111.45 55.02 75.95
CA LEU A 260 -111.55 55.31 74.51
C LEU A 260 -112.16 54.13 73.74
N SER A 261 -111.76 52.90 74.08
CA SER A 261 -112.27 51.68 73.46
C SER A 261 -111.97 50.45 74.33
N TYR A 262 -112.66 49.34 74.09
CA TYR A 262 -112.36 48.05 74.72
C TYR A 262 -111.73 47.12 73.68
N VAL A 263 -110.63 46.47 74.05
CA VAL A 263 -110.03 45.39 73.26
C VAL A 263 -110.28 44.10 74.05
N GLY A 264 -111.36 43.39 73.69
CA GLY A 264 -111.87 42.27 74.49
C GLY A 264 -112.49 42.75 75.81
N HIS A 265 -112.13 42.11 76.93
CA HIS A 265 -112.64 42.44 78.27
C HIS A 265 -111.75 43.43 79.05
N ILE A 266 -110.79 44.10 78.40
CA ILE A 266 -109.90 45.08 79.04
C ILE A 266 -110.12 46.48 78.43
N PRO A 267 -110.44 47.51 79.23
CA PRO A 267 -110.59 48.89 78.74
C PRO A 267 -109.24 49.54 78.39
N MET A 268 -109.18 50.23 77.24
CA MET A 268 -108.11 51.17 76.90
C MET A 268 -108.51 52.60 77.25
N TYR A 269 -107.68 53.27 78.01
CA TYR A 269 -107.94 54.61 78.53
C TYR A 269 -107.20 55.69 77.72
N ALA A 270 -107.75 56.92 77.70
CA ALA A 270 -107.08 58.08 77.12
C ALA A 270 -105.78 58.37 77.89
N LYS A 271 -104.76 58.94 77.21
CA LYS A 271 -103.52 59.36 77.87
C LYS A 271 -103.59 60.83 78.25
N LYS A 272 -103.17 61.17 79.47
CA LYS A 272 -103.00 62.54 79.98
C LYS A 272 -101.60 62.72 80.59
N ASN A 273 -101.16 63.95 80.77
CA ASN A 273 -99.85 64.29 81.31
C ASN A 273 -99.94 64.64 82.79
N ALA A 274 -99.17 63.93 83.63
CA ALA A 274 -99.05 64.21 85.04
C ALA A 274 -97.69 64.83 85.36
N CYS A 275 -97.68 65.92 86.13
CA CYS A 275 -96.45 66.53 86.59
C CYS A 275 -95.88 65.81 87.81
N LYS A 276 -94.65 65.30 87.73
CA LYS A 276 -93.96 64.66 88.85
C LYS A 276 -93.65 65.61 90.01
N LYS A 277 -93.65 66.93 89.76
CA LYS A 277 -93.23 67.94 90.75
C LYS A 277 -94.39 68.42 91.63
N CYS A 278 -95.57 68.64 91.06
CA CYS A 278 -96.75 69.13 91.80
C CYS A 278 -97.93 68.15 91.81
N GLY A 279 -97.84 67.02 91.11
CA GLY A 279 -98.89 66.00 91.05
C GLY A 279 -100.10 66.35 90.18
N TYR A 280 -100.13 67.53 89.54
CA TYR A 280 -101.26 67.97 88.72
C TYR A 280 -101.30 67.23 87.37
N GLU A 281 -102.48 66.72 87.01
CA GLU A 281 -102.74 65.92 85.80
C GLU A 281 -103.57 66.74 84.80
N PHE A 282 -103.15 66.81 83.53
CA PHE A 282 -103.77 67.61 82.46
C PHE A 282 -103.63 66.96 81.08
#